data_AF-A0A7S0RTA3-F1
#
_entry.id   AF-A0A7S0RTA3-F1
#
_cell.length_a   1.000
_cell.length_b   1.000
_cell.length_c   1.000
_cell.angle_alpha   90.00
_cell.angle_beta   90.00
_cell.angle_gamma   90.00
#
_symmetry.space_group_name_H-M   'P 1'
#
loop_
_entity.id
_entity.type
_entity.pdbx_description
1 polymer ?
#
loop_
_entity_poly.entity_id
_entity_poly.type
_entity_poly.pdbx_seq_one_letter_code
_entity_poly.pdbx_strand_id
1 'polypeptide(L)'
;PGAFYKGLLLPLCASGNCTVREAVIWSSLLARVSIPVLHSSVAIMKIAEMPYSGVNSFFLSQLLNKKYALPHRVIDTLVEHFVKFENEDRALPVVWHQALLTFIQRYHFDIRAEDKQRLKGAIKAHHHYLLTSEIKREIGLGRSRGEKPTGDTSMKILDPMVLGTASRENPRELPAVVMDESI
;
A
#
# COMPACT_ATOMS: atom_id res chain seq x y z
N PRO A 1 13.04 5.47 -19.76
CA PRO A 1 11.76 5.59 -19.02
C PRO A 1 10.92 6.84 -19.37
N GLY A 2 11.52 8.03 -19.45
CA GLY A 2 10.79 9.28 -19.72
C GLY A 2 10.04 9.31 -21.07
N ALA A 3 10.65 8.81 -22.14
CA ALA A 3 10.02 8.73 -23.46
C ALA A 3 8.79 7.80 -23.48
N PHE A 4 8.81 6.70 -22.71
CA PHE A 4 7.68 5.78 -22.60
C PHE A 4 6.47 6.44 -21.92
N TYR A 5 6.70 7.15 -20.80
CA TYR A 5 5.60 7.84 -20.11
C TYR A 5 5.04 9.00 -20.93
N LYS A 6 5.91 9.86 -21.47
CA LYS A 6 5.50 11.05 -22.21
C LYS A 6 4.93 10.72 -23.59
N GLY A 7 5.47 9.71 -24.27
CA GLY A 7 5.10 9.36 -25.63
C GLY A 7 4.01 8.29 -25.76
N LEU A 8 3.81 7.47 -24.72
CA LEU A 8 2.86 6.35 -24.79
C LEU A 8 1.85 6.39 -23.65
N LEU A 9 2.28 6.28 -22.39
CA LEU A 9 1.34 6.08 -21.28
C LEU A 9 0.43 7.30 -21.05
N LEU A 10 0.99 8.51 -21.03
CA LEU A 10 0.20 9.72 -20.79
C LEU A 10 -0.76 10.04 -21.95
N PRO A 11 -0.34 9.98 -23.23
CA PRO A 11 -1.27 10.11 -24.35
C PRO A 11 -2.39 9.07 -24.33
N LEU A 12 -2.11 7.80 -23.99
CA LEU A 12 -3.13 6.76 -23.89
C LEU A 12 -4.15 7.01 -22.77
N CYS A 13 -3.73 7.57 -21.65
CA CYS A 13 -4.64 7.96 -20.57
C CYS A 13 -5.44 9.22 -20.94
N ALA A 14 -4.83 10.16 -21.66
CA ALA A 14 -5.45 11.42 -22.05
C ALA A 14 -6.41 11.30 -23.24
N SER A 15 -6.15 10.39 -24.18
CA SER A 15 -6.98 10.17 -25.36
C SER A 15 -8.34 9.56 -25.04
N GLY A 16 -8.47 8.87 -23.89
CA GLY A 16 -9.72 8.25 -23.44
C GLY A 16 -10.23 7.09 -24.31
N ASN A 17 -9.48 6.73 -25.36
CA ASN A 17 -9.82 5.66 -26.31
C ASN A 17 -9.27 4.29 -25.92
N CYS A 18 -8.59 4.18 -24.78
CA CYS A 18 -8.02 2.92 -24.32
C CYS A 18 -9.15 1.99 -23.81
N THR A 19 -9.18 0.78 -24.35
CA THR A 19 -10.12 -0.27 -23.92
C THR A 19 -9.62 -0.99 -22.67
N VAL A 20 -10.52 -1.65 -21.94
CA VAL A 20 -10.16 -2.45 -20.75
C VAL A 20 -9.17 -3.57 -21.10
N ARG A 21 -9.28 -4.18 -22.29
CA ARG A 21 -8.36 -5.25 -22.74
C ARG A 21 -6.95 -4.72 -22.93
N GLU A 22 -6.80 -3.57 -23.59
CA GLU A 22 -5.51 -2.91 -23.76
C GLU A 22 -4.93 -2.50 -22.42
N ALA A 23 -5.76 -1.92 -21.54
CA ALA A 23 -5.35 -1.53 -20.19
C ALA A 23 -4.74 -2.71 -19.42
N VAL A 24 -5.36 -3.90 -19.46
CA VAL A 24 -4.85 -5.10 -18.79
C VAL A 24 -3.50 -5.53 -19.36
N ILE A 25 -3.32 -5.51 -20.68
CA ILE A 25 -2.04 -5.87 -21.33
C ILE A 25 -0.94 -4.88 -20.91
N TRP A 26 -1.20 -3.58 -21.02
CA TRP A 26 -0.25 -2.54 -20.62
C TRP A 26 0.07 -2.60 -19.12
N SER A 27 -0.93 -2.89 -18.29
CA SER A 27 -0.76 -3.06 -16.84
C SER A 27 0.18 -4.24 -16.52
N SER A 28 0.05 -5.35 -17.24
CA SER A 28 0.91 -6.53 -17.08
C SER A 28 2.35 -6.24 -17.51
N LEU A 29 2.53 -5.46 -18.59
CA LEU A 29 3.84 -5.01 -19.04
C LEU A 29 4.51 -4.09 -18.00
N LEU A 30 3.77 -3.12 -17.46
CA LEU A 30 4.25 -2.25 -16.38
C LEU A 30 4.65 -3.05 -15.13
N ALA A 31 3.92 -4.12 -14.80
CA ALA A 31 4.24 -4.99 -13.68
C ALA A 31 5.60 -5.70 -13.85
N ARG A 32 6.02 -6.00 -15.09
CA ARG A 32 7.28 -6.69 -15.38
C ARG A 32 8.47 -5.75 -15.54
N VAL A 33 8.27 -4.57 -16.11
CA VAL A 33 9.36 -3.62 -16.36
C VAL A 33 9.79 -2.95 -15.05
N SER A 34 11.09 -2.87 -14.80
CA SER A 34 11.64 -2.08 -13.70
C SER A 34 11.77 -0.62 -14.13
N ILE A 35 11.16 0.29 -13.38
CA ILE A 35 11.11 1.71 -13.72
C ILE A 35 11.71 2.52 -12.57
N PRO A 36 12.56 3.53 -12.84
CA PRO A 36 13.08 4.40 -11.79
C PRO A 36 11.98 5.20 -11.09
N VAL A 37 12.05 5.27 -9.75
CA VAL A 37 11.06 5.89 -8.86
C VAL A 37 10.69 7.31 -9.26
N LEU A 38 11.67 8.12 -9.68
CA LEU A 38 11.45 9.52 -10.07
C LEU A 38 10.47 9.65 -11.24
N HIS A 39 10.59 8.78 -12.24
CA HIS A 39 9.72 8.82 -13.43
C HIS A 39 8.32 8.30 -13.09
N SER A 40 8.23 7.25 -12.26
CA SER A 40 6.96 6.71 -11.80
C SER A 40 6.20 7.72 -10.93
N SER A 41 6.88 8.46 -10.06
CA SER A 41 6.28 9.50 -9.22
C SER A 41 5.58 10.58 -10.06
N VAL A 42 6.28 11.11 -11.07
CA VAL A 42 5.72 12.12 -11.99
C VAL A 42 4.55 11.56 -12.81
N ALA A 43 4.66 10.32 -13.28
CA ALA A 43 3.59 9.66 -14.03
C ALA A 43 2.34 9.46 -13.19
N ILE A 44 2.49 9.00 -11.94
CA ILE A 44 1.39 8.82 -10.97
C ILE A 44 0.67 10.16 -10.74
N MET A 45 1.42 11.23 -10.45
CA MET A 45 0.83 12.57 -10.27
C MET A 45 0.04 12.99 -11.51
N LYS A 46 0.62 12.81 -12.71
CA LYS A 46 -0.04 13.24 -13.92
C LYS A 46 -1.31 12.44 -14.22
N ILE A 47 -1.31 11.13 -13.94
CA ILE A 47 -2.52 10.29 -14.05
C ILE A 47 -3.60 10.72 -13.06
N ALA A 48 -3.20 11.12 -11.84
CA ALA A 48 -4.12 11.59 -10.81
C ALA A 48 -4.74 12.98 -11.14
N GLU A 49 -4.00 13.86 -11.81
CA GLU A 49 -4.49 15.17 -12.26
C GLU A 49 -5.45 15.08 -13.47
N MET A 50 -5.31 14.05 -14.30
CA MET A 50 -6.09 13.89 -15.53
C MET A 50 -7.55 13.49 -15.25
N PRO A 51 -8.48 13.73 -16.20
CA PRO A 51 -9.87 13.31 -16.05
C PRO A 51 -9.93 11.79 -15.84
N TYR A 52 -10.81 11.39 -14.92
CA TYR A 52 -10.93 9.99 -14.55
C TYR A 52 -11.49 9.15 -15.70
N SER A 53 -10.75 8.10 -16.04
CA SER A 53 -11.20 6.98 -16.85
C SER A 53 -11.00 5.70 -16.05
N GLY A 54 -11.86 4.70 -16.22
CA GLY A 54 -11.71 3.40 -15.56
C GLY A 54 -10.36 2.73 -15.84
N VAL A 55 -9.74 3.04 -16.98
CA VAL A 55 -8.39 2.59 -17.37
C VAL A 55 -7.28 3.21 -16.51
N ASN A 56 -7.44 4.46 -16.07
CA ASN A 56 -6.43 5.15 -15.25
C ASN A 56 -6.21 4.42 -13.92
N SER A 57 -7.28 3.83 -13.35
CA SER A 57 -7.21 3.01 -12.13
C SER A 57 -6.33 1.77 -12.27
N PHE A 58 -6.31 1.13 -13.45
CA PHE A 58 -5.43 -0.02 -13.70
C PHE A 58 -3.97 0.40 -13.63
N PHE A 59 -3.61 1.47 -14.33
CA PHE A 59 -2.24 1.98 -14.33
C PHE A 59 -1.81 2.46 -12.94
N LEU A 60 -2.70 3.17 -12.24
CA LEU A 60 -2.42 3.65 -10.90
C LEU A 60 -2.18 2.48 -9.93
N SER A 61 -3.05 1.47 -9.93
CA SER A 61 -2.87 0.27 -9.10
C SER A 61 -1.54 -0.45 -9.39
N GLN A 62 -1.16 -0.63 -10.66
CA GLN A 62 0.11 -1.28 -10.99
C GLN A 62 1.33 -0.47 -10.56
N LEU A 63 1.31 0.85 -10.72
CA LEU A 63 2.40 1.71 -10.30
C LEU A 63 2.56 1.73 -8.78
N LEU A 64 1.45 1.68 -8.03
CA LEU A 64 1.46 1.57 -6.57
C LEU A 64 1.96 0.20 -6.09
N ASN A 65 1.64 -0.87 -6.81
CA ASN A 65 2.09 -2.24 -6.49
C ASN A 65 3.62 -2.42 -6.55
N LYS A 66 4.35 -1.51 -7.21
CA LYS A 66 5.82 -1.52 -7.24
C LYS A 66 6.49 -1.14 -5.92
N LYS A 67 5.73 -0.68 -4.92
CA LYS A 67 6.21 -0.35 -3.55
C LYS A 67 7.39 0.64 -3.53
N TYR A 68 7.34 1.66 -4.39
CA TYR A 68 8.35 2.70 -4.41
C TYR A 68 8.18 3.67 -3.23
N ALA A 69 9.27 4.24 -2.73
CA ALA A 69 9.20 5.37 -1.80
C ALA A 69 8.74 6.62 -2.58
N LEU A 70 7.46 6.97 -2.46
CA LEU A 70 6.89 8.13 -3.16
C LEU A 70 7.12 9.43 -2.37
N PRO A 71 7.47 10.53 -3.03
CA PRO A 71 7.49 11.85 -2.39
C PRO A 71 6.12 12.21 -1.81
N HIS A 72 6.10 12.88 -0.64
CA HIS A 72 4.84 13.24 0.04
C HIS A 72 3.87 14.03 -0.86
N ARG A 73 4.40 14.89 -1.74
CA ARG A 73 3.59 15.63 -2.72
C ARG A 73 2.74 14.71 -3.62
N VAL A 74 3.29 13.56 -4.03
CA VAL A 74 2.57 12.56 -4.84
C VAL A 74 1.43 11.95 -4.04
N ILE A 75 1.72 11.61 -2.77
CA ILE A 75 0.74 11.01 -1.86
C ILE A 75 -0.41 11.98 -1.62
N ASP A 76 -0.12 13.25 -1.36
CA ASP A 76 -1.13 14.28 -1.15
C ASP A 76 -2.02 14.47 -2.39
N THR A 77 -1.42 14.47 -3.60
CA THR A 77 -2.14 14.52 -4.88
C THR A 77 -3.04 13.28 -5.07
N LEU A 78 -2.58 12.10 -4.66
CA LEU A 78 -3.36 10.87 -4.73
C LEU A 78 -4.55 10.88 -3.77
N VAL A 79 -4.36 11.36 -2.55
CA VAL A 79 -5.45 11.54 -1.59
C VAL A 79 -6.49 12.47 -2.21
N GLU A 80 -6.08 13.61 -2.76
CA GLU A 80 -7.00 14.56 -3.40
C GLU A 80 -7.76 13.92 -4.57
N HIS A 81 -7.08 13.12 -5.40
CA HIS A 81 -7.71 12.36 -6.47
C HIS A 81 -8.81 11.43 -5.93
N PHE A 82 -8.53 10.63 -4.90
CA PHE A 82 -9.51 9.70 -4.34
C PHE A 82 -10.67 10.41 -3.61
N VAL A 83 -10.39 11.49 -2.89
CA VAL A 83 -11.42 12.27 -2.18
C VAL A 83 -12.35 13.00 -3.16
N LYS A 84 -11.87 13.39 -4.34
CA LYS A 84 -12.72 14.03 -5.36
C LYS A 84 -13.92 13.17 -5.76
N PHE A 85 -13.79 11.84 -5.70
CA PHE A 85 -14.88 10.93 -6.04
C PHE A 85 -15.93 10.81 -4.93
N GLU A 86 -15.74 11.39 -3.74
CA GLU A 86 -16.76 11.38 -2.69
C GLU A 86 -18.09 12.02 -3.13
N ASN A 87 -18.02 13.02 -4.01
CA ASN A 87 -19.20 13.74 -4.55
C ASN A 87 -19.62 13.25 -5.94
N GLU A 88 -19.08 12.14 -6.42
CA GLU A 88 -19.36 11.63 -7.76
C GLU A 88 -20.48 10.58 -7.71
N ASP A 89 -21.66 10.88 -8.27
CA ASP A 89 -22.81 9.96 -8.23
C ASP A 89 -22.63 8.68 -9.08
N ARG A 90 -21.59 8.62 -9.90
CA ARG A 90 -21.32 7.48 -10.78
C ARG A 90 -20.88 6.26 -9.97
N ALA A 91 -21.39 5.09 -10.34
CA ALA A 91 -20.93 3.82 -9.78
C ALA A 91 -19.45 3.59 -10.15
N LEU A 92 -18.58 3.68 -9.14
CA LEU A 92 -17.15 3.48 -9.33
C LEU A 92 -16.84 1.98 -9.57
N PRO A 93 -15.96 1.67 -10.54
CA PRO A 93 -15.61 0.28 -10.83
C PRO A 93 -14.83 -0.36 -9.68
N VAL A 94 -14.87 -1.70 -9.60
CA VAL A 94 -14.12 -2.48 -8.59
C VAL A 94 -12.62 -2.16 -8.61
N VAL A 95 -12.06 -1.92 -9.79
CA VAL A 95 -10.64 -1.55 -9.94
C VAL A 95 -10.26 -0.25 -9.24
N TRP A 96 -11.18 0.69 -9.09
CA TRP A 96 -10.93 1.90 -8.31
C TRP A 96 -10.73 1.56 -6.83
N HIS A 97 -11.61 0.72 -6.27
CA HIS A 97 -11.53 0.25 -4.89
C HIS A 97 -10.26 -0.57 -4.64
N GLN A 98 -9.85 -1.39 -5.61
CA GLN A 98 -8.59 -2.14 -5.55
C GLN A 98 -7.36 -1.22 -5.59
N ALA A 99 -7.38 -0.17 -6.41
CA ALA A 99 -6.31 0.83 -6.46
C ALA A 99 -6.21 1.58 -5.12
N LEU A 100 -7.35 1.97 -4.54
CA LEU A 100 -7.41 2.63 -3.23
C LEU A 100 -6.91 1.72 -2.10
N LEU A 101 -7.31 0.45 -2.09
CA LEU A 101 -6.81 -0.52 -1.12
C LEU A 101 -5.29 -0.68 -1.22
N THR A 102 -4.77 -0.81 -2.45
CA THR A 102 -3.32 -0.92 -2.70
C THR A 102 -2.58 0.32 -2.20
N PHE A 103 -3.14 1.51 -2.44
CA PHE A 103 -2.59 2.78 -1.95
C PHE A 103 -2.50 2.79 -0.42
N ILE A 104 -3.58 2.45 0.27
CA ILE A 104 -3.65 2.51 1.74
C ILE A 104 -2.74 1.44 2.36
N GLN A 105 -2.79 0.19 1.91
CA GLN A 105 -1.93 -0.89 2.42
C GLN A 105 -0.43 -0.55 2.34
N ARG A 106 -0.02 0.26 1.36
CA ARG A 106 1.40 0.60 1.16
C ARG A 106 1.80 1.91 1.82
N TYR A 107 0.94 2.93 1.77
CA TYR A 107 1.28 4.30 2.17
C TYR A 107 0.53 4.79 3.42
N HIS A 108 -0.19 3.94 4.16
CA HIS A 108 -0.94 4.34 5.37
C HIS A 108 -0.11 5.08 6.44
N PHE A 109 1.21 4.83 6.53
CA PHE A 109 2.11 5.56 7.44
C PHE A 109 2.44 6.98 6.98
N ASP A 110 2.39 7.23 5.67
CA ASP A 110 2.78 8.49 5.04
C ASP A 110 1.58 9.42 4.79
N ILE A 111 0.37 9.02 5.20
CA ILE A 111 -0.86 9.82 5.07
C ILE A 111 -1.16 10.55 6.39
N ARG A 112 -1.57 11.83 6.30
CA ARG A 112 -1.96 12.65 7.46
C ARG A 112 -3.28 12.15 8.08
N ALA A 113 -3.50 12.43 9.36
CA ALA A 113 -4.71 12.01 10.06
C ALA A 113 -5.99 12.61 9.43
N GLU A 114 -5.95 13.89 9.05
CA GLU A 114 -7.06 14.59 8.37
C GLU A 114 -7.41 13.93 7.02
N ASP A 115 -6.40 13.58 6.24
CA ASP A 115 -6.56 12.92 4.94
C ASP A 115 -7.14 11.50 5.09
N LYS A 116 -6.75 10.77 6.13
CA LYS A 116 -7.37 9.48 6.48
C LYS A 116 -8.86 9.64 6.80
N GLN A 117 -9.26 10.71 7.47
CA GLN A 117 -10.68 10.97 7.76
C GLN A 117 -11.46 11.28 6.47
N ARG A 118 -10.89 12.10 5.58
CA ARG A 118 -11.49 12.41 4.27
C ARG A 118 -11.65 11.16 3.40
N LEU A 119 -10.64 10.29 3.35
CA LEU A 119 -10.73 9.00 2.65
C LEU A 119 -11.83 8.09 3.23
N LYS A 120 -12.02 8.08 4.56
CA LYS A 120 -13.13 7.36 5.18
C LYS A 120 -14.50 7.90 4.75
N GLY A 121 -14.63 9.20 4.49
CA GLY A 121 -15.82 9.82 3.91
C GLY A 121 -16.12 9.26 2.52
N ALA A 122 -15.14 9.34 1.62
CA ALA A 122 -15.23 8.81 0.25
C ALA A 122 -15.62 7.32 0.19
N ILE A 123 -15.06 6.48 1.07
CA ILE A 123 -15.37 5.04 1.13
C ILE A 123 -16.77 4.75 1.71
N LYS A 124 -17.31 5.66 2.53
CA LYS A 124 -18.69 5.53 3.02
C LYS A 124 -19.70 5.85 1.90
N ALA A 125 -19.40 6.84 1.06
CA ALA A 125 -20.20 7.17 -0.11
C ALA A 125 -20.21 6.01 -1.13
N HIS A 126 -19.05 5.40 -1.38
CA HIS A 126 -18.91 4.27 -2.30
C HIS A 126 -18.57 2.96 -1.57
N HIS A 127 -19.62 2.24 -1.16
CA HIS A 127 -19.48 1.00 -0.43
C HIS A 127 -19.27 -0.22 -1.34
N HIS A 128 -18.19 -0.97 -1.12
CA HIS A 128 -17.94 -2.28 -1.71
C HIS A 128 -17.83 -3.34 -0.60
N TYR A 129 -18.69 -4.36 -0.67
CA TYR A 129 -18.89 -5.38 0.36
C TYR A 129 -17.61 -6.07 0.89
N LEU A 130 -16.62 -6.38 0.02
CA LEU A 130 -15.36 -7.00 0.44
C LEU A 130 -14.20 -6.02 0.68
N LEU A 131 -14.19 -4.88 -0.01
CA LEU A 131 -13.00 -4.02 -0.06
C LEU A 131 -13.10 -2.90 0.97
N THR A 132 -14.30 -2.39 1.23
CA THR A 132 -14.52 -1.32 2.20
C THR A 132 -14.13 -1.73 3.62
N SER A 133 -14.40 -2.98 4.03
CA SER A 133 -14.00 -3.50 5.34
C SER A 133 -12.47 -3.58 5.48
N GLU A 134 -11.81 -4.11 4.45
CA GLU A 134 -10.36 -4.20 4.38
C GLU A 134 -9.71 -2.81 4.44
N ILE A 135 -10.20 -1.87 3.62
CA ILE A 135 -9.65 -0.52 3.60
C ILE A 135 -9.83 0.17 4.96
N LYS A 136 -11.00 0.04 5.60
CA LYS A 136 -11.24 0.60 6.94
C LYS A 136 -10.29 0.00 7.98
N ARG A 137 -10.02 -1.30 7.91
CA ARG A 137 -9.07 -1.99 8.78
C ARG A 137 -7.66 -1.41 8.61
N GLU A 138 -7.18 -1.32 7.37
CA GLU A 138 -5.83 -0.82 7.06
C GLU A 138 -5.63 0.66 7.48
N ILE A 139 -6.66 1.51 7.32
CA ILE A 139 -6.58 2.89 7.84
C ILE A 139 -6.46 2.91 9.37
N GLY A 140 -7.08 1.96 10.08
CA GLY A 140 -7.04 1.85 11.53
C GLY A 140 -5.74 1.26 12.10
N LEU A 141 -4.99 0.49 11.31
CA LEU A 141 -3.76 -0.18 11.74
C LEU A 141 -2.53 0.75 11.73
N GLY A 142 -2.54 1.82 10.92
CA GLY A 142 -1.37 2.68 10.72
C GLY A 142 -1.36 3.95 11.54
N ARG A 143 -0.20 4.25 12.14
CA ARG A 143 0.13 5.60 12.64
C ARG A 143 0.05 6.62 11.50
N SER A 144 -0.35 7.84 11.81
CA SER A 144 -0.47 8.91 10.81
C SER A 144 0.83 9.68 10.65
N ARG A 145 1.08 10.23 9.47
CA ARG A 145 2.27 11.05 9.19
C ARG A 145 2.33 12.24 10.16
N GLY A 146 3.42 12.34 10.93
CA GLY A 146 3.64 13.41 11.91
C GLY A 146 3.05 13.15 13.30
N GLU A 147 2.44 11.98 13.53
CA GLU A 147 2.02 11.55 14.86
C GLU A 147 3.29 11.22 15.67
N LYS A 148 3.65 12.10 16.62
CA LYS A 148 4.69 11.78 17.60
C LYS A 148 4.29 10.49 18.31
N PRO A 149 5.22 9.59 18.68
CA PRO A 149 4.90 8.55 19.64
C PRO A 149 4.46 9.28 20.91
N THR A 150 3.16 9.36 21.13
CA THR A 150 2.63 9.73 22.45
C THR A 150 3.20 8.68 23.39
N GLY A 151 4.17 9.09 24.18
CA GLY A 151 4.81 8.29 25.22
C GLY A 151 3.82 8.00 26.33
N ASP A 152 2.80 7.20 26.01
CA ASP A 152 1.89 6.57 26.96
C ASP A 152 1.25 5.32 26.37
N THR A 153 2.05 4.50 25.68
CA THR A 153 1.77 3.07 25.63
C THR A 153 2.75 2.43 26.60
N SER A 154 2.33 2.37 27.87
CA SER A 154 2.81 1.34 28.79
C SER A 154 2.87 0.05 28.00
N MET A 155 4.09 -0.45 27.80
CA MET A 155 4.37 -1.75 27.22
C MET A 155 3.48 -2.78 27.92
N LYS A 156 2.35 -3.15 27.31
CA LYS A 156 1.87 -4.52 27.43
C LYS A 156 2.83 -5.33 26.57
N ILE A 157 3.93 -5.73 27.19
CA ILE A 157 4.69 -6.89 26.74
C ILE A 157 3.65 -8.01 26.67
N LEU A 158 3.26 -8.36 25.46
CA LEU A 158 2.57 -9.60 25.19
C LEU A 158 3.54 -10.71 25.61
N ASP A 159 3.14 -11.49 26.59
CA ASP A 159 3.77 -12.75 26.94
C ASP A 159 4.05 -13.56 25.65
N PRO A 160 5.29 -13.99 25.38
CA PRO A 160 5.53 -14.95 24.33
C PRO A 160 5.03 -16.32 24.81
N MET A 161 3.83 -16.69 24.36
CA MET A 161 3.29 -18.03 24.52
C MET A 161 4.15 -19.03 23.72
N VAL A 162 4.93 -19.80 24.47
CA VAL A 162 5.30 -21.21 24.27
C VAL A 162 5.60 -21.63 22.82
N LEU A 163 6.88 -21.57 22.45
CA LEU A 163 7.43 -22.37 21.35
C LEU A 163 8.54 -23.27 21.90
N GLY A 164 8.30 -24.58 21.87
CA GLY A 164 9.27 -25.67 21.78
C GLY A 164 10.50 -25.60 22.68
N THR A 165 10.52 -26.43 23.73
CA THR A 165 11.70 -26.76 24.53
C THR A 165 12.86 -27.24 23.65
N ALA A 166 13.78 -26.34 23.32
CA ALA A 166 15.09 -26.66 22.78
C ALA A 166 16.12 -26.50 23.91
N SER A 167 16.61 -27.65 24.38
CA SER A 167 17.64 -27.81 25.39
C SER A 167 18.84 -26.90 25.09
N ARG A 168 19.13 -25.95 25.98
CA ARG A 168 20.40 -25.21 26.01
C ARG A 168 21.30 -25.93 26.99
N GLU A 169 22.15 -26.83 26.50
CA GLU A 169 23.23 -27.42 27.28
C GLU A 169 24.26 -26.32 27.60
N ASN A 170 24.49 -26.11 28.90
CA ASN A 170 25.42 -25.12 29.43
C ASN A 170 26.82 -25.76 29.54
N PRO A 171 27.85 -25.32 28.80
CA PRO A 171 29.17 -25.99 28.74
C PRO A 171 30.03 -25.90 30.01
N ARG A 172 29.44 -25.56 31.17
CA ARG A 172 30.16 -25.33 32.45
C ARG A 172 29.60 -26.12 33.64
N GLU A 173 28.67 -27.03 33.41
CA GLU A 173 28.27 -28.04 34.40
C GLU A 173 28.70 -29.43 33.91
N LEU A 174 29.94 -29.80 34.21
CA LEU A 174 30.38 -31.19 34.12
C LEU A 174 30.26 -31.79 35.52
N PRO A 175 29.36 -32.76 35.78
CA PRO A 175 29.42 -33.55 36.99
C PRO A 175 30.67 -34.45 36.97
N ALA A 176 31.28 -34.63 38.13
CA ALA A 176 32.52 -35.38 38.31
C ALA A 176 32.40 -36.85 37.82
N VAL A 177 33.43 -37.33 37.12
CA VAL A 177 33.56 -38.75 36.76
C VAL A 177 33.69 -39.56 38.05
N VAL A 178 32.63 -40.28 38.41
CA VAL A 178 32.70 -41.35 39.41
C VAL A 178 33.38 -42.53 38.72
N MET A 179 34.65 -42.75 39.04
CA MET A 179 35.30 -44.03 38.80
C MET A 179 34.77 -45.01 39.86
N ASP A 180 33.89 -45.92 39.44
CA ASP A 180 33.62 -47.12 40.23
C ASP A 180 34.45 -48.26 39.67
N GLU A 181 35.34 -48.78 40.51
CA GLU A 181 36.21 -49.91 40.26
C GLU A 181 35.41 -51.23 40.36
N SER A 182 35.77 -52.20 39.51
CA SER A 182 35.49 -53.64 39.72
C SER A 182 34.01 -54.05 39.53
N ILE A 183 33.65 -55.11 38.80
CA ILE A 183 34.15 -56.50 38.79
C ILE A 183 33.90 -57.08 37.40
#